data_AF-A0AB34DDY4-F1
#
_entry.id   AF-A0AB34DDY4-F1
#
_cell.length_a   1.000
_cell.length_b   1.000
_cell.length_c   1.000
_cell.angle_alpha   90.00
_cell.angle_beta   90.00
_cell.angle_gamma   90.00
#
_symmetry.space_group_name_H-M   'P 1'
#
loop_
_entity.id
_entity.type
_entity.pdbx_description
1 polymer ?
#
loop_
_entity_poly.entity_id
_entity_poly.type
_entity_poly.pdbx_seq_one_letter_code
_entity_poly.pdbx_strand_id
1 'polypeptide(L)'
;MSKHTKPSLQDGAACHPPQAEKSRSQKRSKQSPSKNLWDRFVRDKDTILGFLTHADIPFDNNEAERDIRMAKVKQKVSGTFRTEDGARIFCLTRSFIQTVQKQGKPCIPHNRTTDS
;
A
#
# COMPACT_ATOMS: atom_id res chain seq x y z
N MET A 1 -29.03 17.25 -24.39
CA MET A 1 -27.59 16.93 -24.35
C MET A 1 -27.12 17.03 -22.90
N SER A 2 -27.08 15.92 -22.16
CA SER A 2 -26.76 15.92 -20.73
C SER A 2 -25.25 16.00 -20.55
N LYS A 3 -24.75 17.15 -20.09
CA LYS A 3 -23.33 17.37 -19.80
C LYS A 3 -22.93 16.46 -18.64
N HIS A 4 -22.27 15.34 -18.96
CA HIS A 4 -21.61 14.51 -17.96
C HIS A 4 -20.36 15.27 -17.51
N THR A 5 -20.53 16.16 -16.54
CA THR A 5 -19.41 16.85 -15.88
C THR A 5 -18.68 15.80 -15.04
N LYS A 6 -17.46 15.45 -15.45
CA LYS A 6 -16.56 14.63 -14.63
C LYS A 6 -16.30 15.40 -13.33
N PRO A 7 -16.55 14.84 -12.13
CA PRO A 7 -16.19 15.52 -10.90
C PRO A 7 -14.67 15.72 -10.91
N SER A 8 -14.28 16.99 -10.86
CA SER A 8 -12.88 17.38 -10.82
C SER A 8 -12.39 17.24 -9.38
N LEU A 9 -11.08 17.05 -9.17
CA LEU A 9 -10.51 16.96 -7.82
C LEU A 9 -10.78 18.22 -6.96
N GLN A 10 -11.23 19.32 -7.58
CA GLN A 10 -11.60 20.54 -6.87
C GLN A 10 -12.96 20.39 -6.12
N ASP A 11 -13.82 19.48 -6.55
CA ASP A 11 -15.16 19.30 -5.99
C ASP A 11 -15.17 18.57 -4.64
N GLY A 12 -14.16 17.75 -4.35
CA GLY A 12 -14.09 17.01 -3.07
C GLY A 12 -13.78 17.88 -1.86
N ALA A 13 -13.11 19.02 -2.05
CA ALA A 13 -12.85 19.99 -0.99
C ALA A 13 -14.14 20.68 -0.50
N ALA A 14 -15.15 20.81 -1.37
CA ALA A 14 -16.45 21.40 -1.03
C ALA A 14 -17.28 20.47 -0.11
N CYS A 15 -17.13 19.15 -0.25
CA CYS A 15 -17.82 18.18 0.61
C CYS A 15 -17.21 18.04 2.02
N HIS A 16 -16.00 18.56 2.26
CA HIS A 16 -15.30 18.45 3.53
C HIS A 16 -14.69 19.80 3.94
N PRO A 17 -15.50 20.72 4.50
CA PRO A 17 -15.03 22.06 4.83
C PRO A 17 -13.80 21.99 5.76
N PRO A 18 -12.78 22.85 5.55
CA PRO A 18 -11.66 22.97 6.47
C PRO A 18 -12.19 23.25 7.87
N GLN A 19 -11.69 22.52 8.87
CA GLN A 19 -12.10 22.77 10.25
C GLN A 19 -11.58 24.16 10.61
N ALA A 20 -12.49 25.06 11.01
CA ALA A 20 -12.13 26.41 11.43
C ALA A 20 -10.99 26.37 12.47
N GLU A 21 -10.01 27.25 12.30
CA GLU A 21 -8.86 27.37 13.21
C GLU A 21 -9.38 27.78 14.60
N LYS A 22 -9.44 26.83 15.51
CA LYS A 22 -9.85 27.06 16.89
C LYS A 22 -8.67 27.55 17.71
N SER A 23 -8.94 28.49 18.60
CA SER A 23 -7.99 29.04 19.57
C SER A 23 -7.27 27.93 20.36
N ARG A 24 -6.04 28.24 20.78
CA ARG A 24 -4.97 27.35 21.27
C ARG A 24 -5.34 26.41 22.45
N SER A 25 -6.57 26.47 22.96
CA SER A 25 -7.07 25.71 24.11
C SER A 25 -8.16 24.66 23.79
N GLN A 26 -8.67 24.57 22.56
CA GLN A 26 -9.65 23.53 22.20
C GLN A 26 -8.99 22.28 21.62
N LYS A 27 -9.23 21.13 22.27
CA LYS A 27 -8.82 19.81 21.79
C LYS A 27 -9.39 19.58 20.39
N ARG A 28 -8.53 19.30 19.39
CA ARG A 28 -8.96 19.02 18.01
C ARG A 28 -10.01 17.90 18.00
N SER A 29 -11.18 18.16 17.41
CA SER A 29 -12.19 17.14 17.21
C SER A 29 -11.72 16.13 16.17
N LYS A 30 -12.05 14.85 16.39
CA LYS A 30 -11.66 13.76 15.48
C LYS A 30 -12.26 14.03 14.09
N GLN A 31 -11.42 14.04 13.06
CA GLN A 31 -11.87 14.20 11.68
C GLN A 31 -12.63 12.96 11.19
N SER A 32 -13.54 13.14 10.23
CA SER A 32 -14.30 12.04 9.64
C SER A 32 -13.38 11.11 8.82
N PRO A 33 -13.69 9.80 8.73
CA PRO A 33 -12.93 8.88 7.88
C PRO A 33 -12.81 9.34 6.42
N SER A 34 -13.88 9.88 5.85
CA SER A 34 -13.89 10.39 4.46
C SER A 34 -12.93 11.56 4.26
N LYS A 35 -12.85 12.48 5.23
CA LYS A 35 -11.92 13.60 5.17
C LYS A 35 -10.47 13.13 5.32
N ASN A 36 -10.20 12.20 6.24
CA ASN A 36 -8.86 11.61 6.38
C ASN A 36 -8.43 10.89 5.08
N LEU A 37 -9.35 10.22 4.40
CA LEU A 37 -9.07 9.58 3.12
C LEU A 37 -8.76 10.63 2.04
N TRP A 38 -9.60 11.66 1.93
CA TRP A 38 -9.41 12.77 0.99
C TRP A 38 -8.04 13.46 1.17
N ASP A 39 -7.69 13.82 2.40
CA ASP A 39 -6.43 14.50 2.70
C ASP A 39 -5.22 13.63 2.31
N ARG A 40 -5.32 12.30 2.47
CA ARG A 40 -4.29 11.36 1.99
C ARG A 40 -4.25 11.31 0.47
N PHE A 41 -5.39 11.24 -0.20
CA PHE A 41 -5.47 11.24 -1.67
C PHE A 41 -4.88 12.51 -2.28
N VAL A 42 -5.14 13.67 -1.67
CA VAL A 42 -4.57 14.95 -2.14
C VAL A 42 -3.06 14.99 -1.92
N ARG A 43 -2.60 14.56 -0.74
CA ARG A 43 -1.16 14.56 -0.41
C ARG A 43 -0.35 13.60 -1.28
N ASP A 44 -0.87 12.40 -1.52
CA ASP A 44 -0.14 11.31 -2.16
C ASP A 44 -0.62 11.09 -3.62
N LYS A 45 -1.29 12.09 -4.22
CA LYS A 45 -1.96 12.02 -5.52
C LYS A 45 -1.05 11.51 -6.64
N ASP A 46 0.16 12.05 -6.72
CA ASP A 46 1.10 11.74 -7.80
C ASP A 46 1.55 10.29 -7.74
N THR A 47 1.75 9.76 -6.52
CA THR A 47 2.08 8.34 -6.30
C THR A 47 0.90 7.44 -6.62
N ILE A 48 -0.31 7.81 -6.18
CA ILE A 48 -1.53 7.01 -6.41
C ILE A 48 -1.88 6.93 -7.91
N LEU A 49 -1.69 8.04 -8.63
CA LEU A 49 -2.00 8.14 -10.06
C LEU A 49 -0.77 7.86 -10.95
N GLY A 50 0.36 7.43 -10.38
CA GLY A 50 1.60 7.21 -11.11
C GLY A 50 1.48 6.22 -12.28
N PHE A 51 0.58 5.24 -12.18
CA PHE A 51 0.28 4.30 -13.27
C PHE A 51 -0.27 4.97 -14.54
N LEU A 52 -0.81 6.20 -14.45
CA LEU A 52 -1.27 6.96 -15.62
C LEU A 52 -0.12 7.61 -16.39
N THR A 53 1.01 7.88 -15.72
CA THR A 53 2.18 8.56 -16.31
C THR A 53 3.35 7.61 -16.55
N HIS A 54 3.42 6.51 -15.80
CA HIS A 54 4.50 5.52 -15.83
C HIS A 54 3.94 4.15 -16.15
N ALA A 55 4.21 3.66 -17.37
CA ALA A 55 3.68 2.39 -17.87
C ALA A 55 4.25 1.14 -17.15
N ASP A 56 5.36 1.30 -16.43
CA ASP A 56 6.00 0.30 -15.58
C ASP A 56 5.29 0.09 -14.24
N ILE A 57 4.44 1.04 -13.82
CA ILE A 57 3.66 0.93 -12.59
C ILE A 57 2.32 0.28 -12.92
N PRO A 58 2.02 -0.93 -12.38
CA PRO A 58 0.73 -1.56 -12.60
C PRO A 58 -0.39 -0.72 -11.96
N PHE A 59 -1.57 -0.75 -12.57
CA PHE A 59 -2.78 -0.12 -12.00
C PHE A 59 -3.19 -0.75 -10.66
N ASP A 60 -2.91 -2.04 -10.49
CA ASP A 60 -3.28 -2.79 -9.30
C ASP A 60 -2.18 -2.79 -8.24
N ASN A 61 -2.59 -3.04 -7.00
CA ASN A 61 -1.69 -3.19 -5.86
C ASN A 61 -1.51 -4.68 -5.48
N ASN A 62 -1.80 -5.61 -6.40
CA ASN A 62 -1.89 -7.04 -6.07
C ASN A 62 -0.56 -7.59 -5.57
N GLU A 63 0.55 -7.09 -6.11
CA GLU A 63 1.88 -7.51 -5.73
C GLU A 63 2.23 -7.12 -4.29
N ALA A 64 2.05 -5.84 -3.92
CA ALA A 64 2.33 -5.40 -2.55
C ALA A 64 1.37 -6.04 -1.54
N GLU A 65 0.10 -6.24 -1.91
CA GLU A 65 -0.86 -6.95 -1.06
C GLU A 65 -0.45 -8.40 -0.82
N ARG A 66 -0.03 -9.11 -1.87
CA ARG A 66 0.46 -10.50 -1.75
C ARG A 66 1.69 -10.56 -0.85
N ASP A 67 2.56 -9.56 -0.94
CA ASP A 67 3.78 -9.48 -0.14
C ASP A 67 3.46 -9.27 1.36
N ILE A 68 2.53 -8.38 1.69
CA ILE A 68 2.11 -8.10 3.08
C ILE A 68 1.26 -9.24 3.66
N ARG A 69 0.48 -9.95 2.83
CA ARG A 69 -0.43 -11.02 3.26
C ARG A 69 0.30 -12.10 4.05
N MET A 70 1.54 -12.42 3.69
CA MET A 70 2.33 -13.44 4.38
C MET A 70 2.66 -13.07 5.83
N ALA A 71 2.92 -11.80 6.12
CA ALA A 71 3.10 -11.32 7.48
C ALA A 71 1.79 -11.47 8.29
N LYS A 72 0.64 -11.15 7.68
CA LYS A 72 -0.66 -11.32 8.33
C LYS A 72 -1.01 -12.79 8.57
N VAL A 73 -0.73 -13.67 7.61
CA VAL A 73 -0.90 -15.12 7.73
C VAL A 73 -0.02 -15.66 8.86
N LYS A 74 1.24 -15.23 8.95
CA LYS A 74 2.12 -15.60 10.06
C LYS A 74 1.50 -15.24 11.41
N GLN A 75 1.01 -14.00 11.54
CA GLN A 75 0.33 -13.52 12.74
C GLN A 75 -0.91 -14.35 13.09
N LYS A 76 -1.72 -14.72 12.09
CA LYS A 76 -2.98 -15.45 12.26
C LYS A 76 -2.77 -16.92 12.61
N VAL A 77 -1.81 -17.59 11.96
CA VAL A 77 -1.63 -19.05 12.02
C VAL A 77 -0.57 -19.46 13.06
N SER A 78 0.53 -18.71 13.17
CA SER A 78 1.64 -19.04 14.10
C SER A 78 1.70 -18.14 15.33
N GLY A 79 0.74 -17.23 15.50
CA GLY A 79 0.82 -16.15 16.49
C GLY A 79 1.73 -15.00 16.06
N THR A 80 1.82 -13.97 16.90
CA THR A 80 2.67 -12.80 16.64
C THR A 80 4.15 -13.16 16.74
N PHE A 81 5.03 -12.32 16.18
CA PHE A 81 6.46 -12.41 16.48
C PHE A 81 6.68 -12.15 17.97
N ARG A 82 7.52 -12.97 18.60
CA ARG A 82 7.88 -12.84 20.03
C ARG A 82 8.98 -11.80 20.26
N THR A 83 9.79 -11.54 19.23
CA THR A 83 10.89 -10.57 19.24
C THR A 83 10.90 -9.81 17.92
N GLU A 84 11.43 -8.59 17.95
CA GLU A 84 11.62 -7.77 16.75
C GLU A 84 12.60 -8.43 15.77
N ASP A 85 13.67 -9.06 16.29
CA ASP A 85 14.62 -9.81 15.47
C ASP A 85 13.97 -10.95 14.68
N GLY A 86 13.03 -11.68 15.29
CA GLY A 86 12.28 -12.72 14.60
C GLY A 86 11.42 -12.17 13.46
N ALA A 87 10.82 -10.99 13.65
CA ALA A 87 10.08 -10.30 12.60
C ALA A 87 11.01 -9.82 11.48
N ARG A 88 12.18 -9.28 11.84
CA ARG A 88 13.19 -8.81 10.89
C ARG A 88 13.73 -9.94 10.02
N ILE A 89 14.10 -11.08 10.62
CA ILE A 89 14.56 -12.27 9.89
C ILE A 89 13.47 -12.74 8.92
N PHE A 90 12.22 -12.82 9.37
CA PHE A 90 11.11 -13.20 8.50
C PHE A 90 10.95 -12.25 7.29
N CYS A 91 10.97 -10.94 7.52
CA CYS A 91 10.88 -9.94 6.45
C CYS A 91 12.06 -10.05 5.48
N LEU A 92 13.29 -10.25 5.97
CA LEU A 92 14.49 -10.40 5.14
C LEU A 92 14.45 -11.65 4.28
N THR A 93 14.09 -12.81 4.84
CA THR A 93 13.95 -14.04 4.06
C THR A 93 12.91 -13.87 2.96
N ARG A 94 11.78 -13.22 3.29
CA ARG A 94 10.69 -13.03 2.33
C ARG A 94 11.05 -12.03 1.23
N SER A 95 11.69 -10.91 1.56
CA SER A 95 12.11 -9.91 0.58
C SER A 95 13.15 -10.48 -0.39
N PHE A 96 14.06 -11.33 0.11
CA PHE A 96 15.02 -12.03 -0.73
C PHE A 96 14.31 -12.94 -1.74
N ILE A 97 13.40 -13.81 -1.29
CA ILE A 97 12.66 -14.73 -2.16
C ILE A 97 11.85 -13.96 -3.21
N GLN A 98 11.15 -12.90 -2.82
CA GLN A 98 10.39 -12.05 -3.74
C GLN A 98 11.30 -11.39 -4.77
N THR A 99 12.44 -10.85 -4.36
CA THR A 99 13.40 -10.22 -5.28
C THR A 99 13.90 -11.22 -6.33
N VAL A 100 14.23 -12.44 -5.90
CA VAL A 100 14.69 -13.50 -6.80
C VAL A 100 13.58 -13.90 -7.80
N GLN A 101 12.34 -14.04 -7.33
CA GLN A 101 11.18 -14.33 -8.18
C GLN A 101 10.90 -13.19 -9.18
N LYS A 102 10.95 -11.92 -8.75
CA LYS A 102 10.75 -10.74 -9.61
C LYS A 102 11.82 -10.61 -10.69
N GLN A 103 13.04 -11.08 -10.42
CA GLN A 103 14.12 -11.16 -11.40
C GLN A 103 14.00 -12.38 -12.34
N GLY A 104 12.93 -13.17 -12.26
CA GLY A 104 12.72 -14.36 -13.09
C GLY A 104 13.69 -15.51 -12.78
N LYS A 105 14.33 -15.50 -11.61
CA LYS A 105 15.32 -16.50 -11.23
C LYS A 105 14.68 -17.59 -10.36
N PRO A 106 15.07 -18.86 -10.52
CA PRO A 106 14.63 -19.91 -9.61
C PRO A 106 15.21 -19.66 -8.20
N CYS A 107 14.34 -19.61 -7.19
CA CYS A 107 14.77 -19.40 -5.80
C CYS A 107 15.48 -20.62 -5.20
N ILE A 108 15.24 -21.80 -5.77
CA ILE A 108 15.96 -23.04 -5.46
C ILE A 108 16.56 -23.50 -6.79
N PRO A 109 17.89 -23.59 -6.92
CA PRO A 109 18.47 -24.22 -8.09
C PRO A 109 18.00 -25.67 -8.12
N HIS A 110 17.22 -26.04 -9.14
CA HIS A 110 16.96 -27.45 -9.42
C HIS A 110 18.30 -28.07 -9.76
N ASN A 111 18.83 -28.89 -8.85
CA ASN A 111 19.94 -29.77 -9.19
C ASN A 111 19.37 -30.77 -10.18
N ARG A 112 19.44 -30.50 -11.49
CA ARG A 112 19.25 -31.54 -12.49
C ARG A 112 20.51 -32.41 -12.40
N THR A 113 20.54 -33.30 -11.42
CA THR A 113 21.33 -34.51 -11.52
C THR A 113 20.85 -35.20 -12.78
N THR A 114 21.76 -35.29 -13.74
CA THR A 114 21.77 -36.18 -14.90
C THR A 114 20.82 -37.36 -14.72
N ASP A 115 19.84 -37.48 -15.61
CA ASP A 115 19.34 -38.78 -15.95
C ASP A 115 19.32 -38.90 -17.47
N SER A 116 20.23 -39.76 -17.94
CA SER A 116 20.35 -40.44 -19.23
C SER A 116 20.54 -39.60 -20.51
#